data_AF-A0A8T7LJZ6-F1
#
_entry.id   AF-A0A8T7LJZ6-F1
#
_cell.length_a   1.000
_cell.length_b   1.000
_cell.length_c   1.000
_cell.angle_alpha   90.00
_cell.angle_beta   90.00
_cell.angle_gamma   90.00
#
_symmetry.space_group_name_H-M   'P 1'
#
loop_
_entity.id
_entity.type
_entity.pdbx_description
1 polymer ?
#
loop_
_entity_poly.entity_id
_entity_poly.type
_entity_poly.pdbx_seq_one_letter_code
_entity_poly.pdbx_strand_id
1 'polypeptide(L)' 'MALSGIQIYKLLPQTNCKECGFPTCLA' A
#
# COMPACT_ATOMS: atom_id res chain seq x y z
N MET A 1 8.95 9.00 -14.78
CA MET A 1 9.04 9.31 -13.33
C MET A 1 8.58 8.07 -12.59
N ALA A 2 9.36 7.54 -11.65
CA ALA A 2 8.92 6.43 -10.82
C ALA A 2 7.84 6.93 -9.85
N LEU A 3 6.77 6.14 -9.65
CA LEU A 3 5.79 6.44 -8.61
C LEU A 3 6.47 6.31 -7.24
N SER A 4 6.25 7.30 -6.38
CA SER A 4 6.68 7.22 -4.99
C SER A 4 5.80 6.25 -4.20
N GLY A 5 6.35 5.63 -3.16
CA GLY A 5 5.58 4.75 -2.28
C GLY A 5 4.33 5.43 -1.70
N ILE A 6 4.39 6.74 -1.45
CA ILE A 6 3.24 7.52 -0.96
C ILE A 6 2.14 7.71 -2.02
N GLN A 7 2.51 7.79 -3.31
CA GLN A 7 1.53 7.85 -4.40
C GLN A 7 0.82 6.51 -4.56
N ILE A 8 1.55 5.40 -4.44
CA ILE A 8 0.98 4.05 -4.47
C ILE A 8 0.06 3.84 -3.27
N TYR A 9 0.48 4.24 -2.08
CA TYR A 9 -0.31 4.12 -0.85
C TYR A 9 -1.68 4.80 -0.93
N LYS A 10 -1.81 5.92 -1.65
CA LYS A 10 -3.09 6.61 -1.86
C LYS A 10 -4.06 5.88 -2.78
N LEU A 11 -3.56 4.95 -3.60
CA LEU A 11 -4.38 4.14 -4.51
C LEU A 11 -4.83 2.83 -3.86
N LEU A 12 -4.20 2.44 -2.75
CA LEU A 12 -4.55 1.22 -2.03
C LEU A 12 -5.78 1.43 -1.13
N PRO A 13 -6.51 0.36 -0.77
CA PRO A 13 -7.71 0.46 0.08
C PRO A 13 -7.46 0.96 1.51
N GLN A 14 -6.19 1.02 1.96
CA GLN A 14 -5.80 1.46 3.31
C GLN A 14 -6.46 0.68 4.46
N THR A 15 -6.96 -0.52 4.19
CA THR A 15 -7.62 -1.39 5.17
C THR A 15 -6.63 -2.18 6.03
N ASN A 16 -5.37 -2.30 5.59
CA ASN A 16 -4.35 -3.16 6.23
C ASN A 16 -4.86 -4.59 6.48
N CYS A 17 -5.60 -5.17 5.53
CA CYS A 17 -6.26 -6.46 5.66
C CYS A 17 -5.31 -7.67 5.73
N LYS A 18 -4.05 -7.52 5.31
CA LYS A 18 -3.01 -8.57 5.27
C LYS A 18 -3.30 -9.75 4.34
N GLU A 19 -4.34 -9.67 3.52
CA GLU A 19 -4.70 -10.71 2.54
C GLU A 19 -3.64 -10.86 1.45
N CYS A 20 -2.87 -9.80 1.19
CA CYS A 20 -1.72 -9.80 0.28
C CYS A 20 -0.42 -10.31 0.91
N GLY A 21 -0.43 -10.76 2.17
CA GLY A 21 0.74 -11.27 2.87
C GLY A 21 1.66 -10.20 3.49
N PHE A 22 1.32 -8.92 3.37
CA PHE A 22 2.03 -7.81 3.99
C PHE A 22 1.35 -7.33 5.28
N PRO A 23 2.11 -6.83 6.27
CA PRO A 23 1.53 -6.40 7.55
C PRO A 23 0.69 -5.12 7.44
N THR A 24 0.98 -4.25 6.46
CA THR A 24 0.25 -3.00 6.19
C THR A 24 0.25 -2.70 4.69
N CYS A 25 -0.57 -1.75 4.25
CA CYS A 25 -0.61 -1.27 2.87
C CYS A 25 0.62 -0.43 2.47
N LEU A 26 1.56 -0.14 3.38
CA LEU A 26 2.78 0.64 3.12
C LEU A 26 4.06 -0.21 3.28
N ALA A 27 3.92 -1.47 3.68
CA ALA A 27 5.02 -2.38 4.00
C ALA A 27 5.61 -3.08 2.77
#